data_AF-A0A2S8DIH3-F1
#
_entry.id   AF-A0A2S8DIH3-F1
#
_cell.length_a   1.000
_cell.length_b   1.000
_cell.length_c   1.000
_cell.angle_alpha   90.00
_cell.angle_beta   90.00
_cell.angle_gamma   90.00
#
_symmetry.space_group_name_H-M   'P 1'
#
loop_
_entity.id
_entity.type
_entity.pdbx_description
1 polymer ?
#
loop_
_entity_poly.entity_id
_entity_poly.type
_entity_poly.pdbx_seq_one_letter_code
_entity_poly.pdbx_strand_id
1 'polypeptide(L)'
;WDTQRTLTDSVGGIYQTAAEFERYALRMASCSGLLRFGWSTIMETGETRLRLRSAQFCRVRHCPVCQWRRTLMWQARFYQALPKIVVDYPSSRWLFLTLTVRNCEIGELGTVLTAMNA
;
A
#
# COMPACT_ATOMS: atom_id res chain seq x y z
N TRP A 1 -11.71 6.24 1.30
CA TRP A 1 -11.68 5.27 0.19
C TRP A 1 -11.69 6.02 -1.12
N ASP A 2 -12.70 6.86 -1.33
CA ASP A 2 -12.92 7.61 -2.57
C ASP A 2 -11.72 8.44 -3.00
N THR A 3 -11.08 9.16 -2.08
CA THR A 3 -9.84 9.91 -2.37
C THR A 3 -8.77 9.05 -3.06
N GLN A 4 -8.51 7.85 -2.54
CA GLN A 4 -7.49 6.97 -3.10
C GLN A 4 -7.95 6.38 -4.44
N ARG A 5 -9.25 6.13 -4.59
CA ARG A 5 -9.82 5.66 -5.86
C ARG A 5 -9.73 6.74 -6.93
N THR A 6 -10.08 8.00 -6.63
CA THR A 6 -9.93 9.13 -7.56
C THR A 6 -8.49 9.31 -8.00
N LEU A 7 -7.52 9.27 -7.07
CA LEU A 7 -6.10 9.34 -7.42
C LEU A 7 -5.67 8.15 -8.31
N THR A 8 -6.24 6.97 -8.09
CA THR A 8 -5.99 5.79 -8.94
C THR A 8 -6.53 5.99 -10.35
N ASP A 9 -7.68 6.65 -10.53
CA ASP A 9 -8.17 7.03 -11.86
C ASP A 9 -7.27 8.05 -12.54
N SER A 10 -6.79 9.07 -11.81
CA SER A 10 -5.87 10.07 -12.35
C SER A 10 -4.57 9.44 -12.84
N VAL A 11 -3.95 8.56 -12.04
CA VAL A 11 -2.72 7.84 -12.46
C VAL A 11 -3.01 6.86 -13.61
N GLY A 12 -4.18 6.22 -13.61
CA GLY A 12 -4.62 5.38 -14.74
C GLY A 12 -4.72 6.19 -16.04
N GLY A 13 -5.28 7.40 -15.99
CA GLY A 13 -5.36 8.32 -17.11
C GLY A 13 -3.99 8.76 -17.62
N ILE A 14 -3.01 8.98 -16.72
CA ILE A 14 -1.62 9.26 -17.11
C ILE A 14 -1.02 8.07 -17.87
N TYR A 15 -1.21 6.83 -17.39
CA TYR A 15 -0.71 5.65 -18.11
C TYR A 15 -1.37 5.44 -19.48
N GLN A 16 -2.60 5.91 -19.66
CA GLN A 16 -3.31 5.79 -20.92
C GLN A 16 -2.71 6.68 -22.02
N THR A 17 -1.92 7.70 -21.69
CA THR A 17 -1.35 8.62 -22.68
C THR A 17 -0.21 8.00 -23.50
N ALA A 18 0.36 6.89 -23.04
CA ALA A 18 1.46 6.21 -23.71
C ALA A 18 1.13 4.72 -23.94
N ALA A 19 1.21 4.28 -25.20
CA ALA A 19 0.85 2.92 -25.61
C ALA A 19 1.62 1.84 -24.83
N GLU A 20 2.87 2.11 -24.45
CA GLU A 20 3.70 1.21 -23.65
C GLU A 20 3.12 0.88 -22.26
N PHE A 21 2.24 1.74 -21.71
CA PHE A 21 1.65 1.57 -20.38
C PHE A 21 0.16 1.22 -20.38
N GLU A 22 -0.43 0.91 -21.55
CA GLU A 22 -1.86 0.58 -21.69
C GLU A 22 -2.31 -0.53 -20.72
N ARG A 23 -1.48 -1.57 -20.57
CA ARG A 23 -1.75 -2.69 -19.64
C ARG A 23 -1.87 -2.22 -18.18
N TYR A 24 -1.12 -1.20 -17.77
CA TYR A 24 -1.20 -0.66 -16.41
C TYR A 24 -2.48 0.16 -16.23
N ALA A 25 -2.86 0.98 -17.22
CA ALA A 25 -4.11 1.73 -17.22
C ALA A 25 -5.32 0.80 -17.05
N LEU A 26 -5.43 -0.26 -17.87
CA LEU A 26 -6.53 -1.24 -17.81
C LEU A 26 -6.62 -1.93 -16.44
N ARG A 27 -5.49 -2.32 -15.87
CA ARG A 27 -5.44 -2.93 -14.53
C ARG A 27 -5.89 -1.94 -13.46
N MET A 28 -5.48 -0.68 -13.55
CA MET A 28 -5.87 0.37 -12.58
C MET A 28 -7.35 0.72 -12.66
N ALA A 29 -7.95 0.72 -13.86
CA ALA A 29 -9.39 0.93 -14.03
C ALA A 29 -10.23 -0.13 -13.27
N SER A 30 -9.80 -1.39 -13.32
CA SER A 30 -10.45 -2.50 -12.60
C SER A 30 -10.05 -2.60 -11.11
N CYS A 31 -9.09 -1.78 -10.66
CA CYS A 31 -8.61 -1.84 -9.29
C CYS A 31 -9.71 -1.37 -8.35
N SER A 32 -9.98 -2.15 -7.31
CA SER A 32 -10.85 -1.78 -6.21
C SER A 32 -12.30 -1.47 -6.60
N GLY A 33 -12.72 -1.88 -7.81
CA GLY A 33 -14.10 -1.69 -8.29
C GLY A 33 -15.12 -2.59 -7.59
N LEU A 34 -14.68 -3.70 -6.98
CA LEU A 34 -15.56 -4.61 -6.23
C LEU A 34 -15.00 -4.88 -4.82
N LEU A 35 -15.83 -4.62 -3.82
CA LEU A 35 -15.59 -4.94 -2.42
C LEU A 35 -16.65 -5.91 -1.92
N ARG A 36 -16.22 -7.09 -1.45
CA ARG A 36 -17.12 -8.06 -0.84
C ARG A 36 -16.96 -8.03 0.66
N PHE A 37 -18.03 -7.64 1.33
CA PHE A 37 -18.11 -7.63 2.78
C PHE A 37 -18.87 -8.87 3.28
N GLY A 38 -18.55 -9.28 4.50
CA GLY A 38 -19.28 -10.34 5.19
C GLY A 38 -19.23 -10.11 6.69
N TRP A 39 -20.27 -10.56 7.37
CA TRP A 39 -20.35 -10.51 8.82
C TRP A 39 -19.29 -11.43 9.46
N SER A 40 -18.72 -10.98 10.57
CA SER A 40 -17.77 -11.72 11.38
C SER A 40 -18.09 -11.47 12.84
N THR A 41 -18.51 -12.51 13.53
CA THR A 41 -18.67 -12.51 14.99
C THR A 41 -17.34 -12.84 15.64
N ILE A 42 -16.89 -12.04 16.59
CA ILE A 42 -15.71 -12.35 17.40
C ILE A 42 -16.17 -13.16 18.61
N MET A 43 -15.64 -14.36 18.74
CA MET A 43 -16.12 -15.36 19.72
C MET A 43 -15.89 -14.91 21.16
N GLU A 44 -14.85 -14.13 21.41
CA GLU A 44 -14.47 -13.66 22.75
C GLU A 44 -15.42 -12.60 23.30
N THR A 45 -15.98 -11.74 22.44
CA THR A 45 -16.83 -10.60 22.85
C THR A 45 -18.29 -10.74 22.43
N GLY A 46 -18.61 -11.67 21.52
CA GLY A 46 -19.94 -11.81 20.92
C GLY A 46 -20.27 -10.71 19.90
N GLU A 47 -19.40 -9.71 19.73
CA GLU A 47 -19.65 -8.60 18.81
C GLU A 47 -19.58 -9.06 17.36
N THR A 48 -20.57 -8.65 16.58
CA THR A 48 -20.63 -8.91 15.14
C THR A 48 -20.24 -7.66 14.37
N ARG A 49 -19.20 -7.77 13.55
CA ARG A 49 -18.72 -6.67 12.70
C ARG A 49 -18.69 -7.03 11.24
N LEU A 50 -19.07 -6.08 10.39
CA LEU A 50 -18.92 -6.20 8.95
C LEU A 50 -17.44 -6.08 8.60
N ARG A 51 -16.87 -7.12 7.98
CA ARG A 51 -15.47 -7.12 7.53
C ARG A 51 -15.38 -7.28 6.02
N LEU A 52 -14.38 -6.63 5.44
CA LEU A 52 -14.01 -6.87 4.05
C LEU A 52 -13.41 -8.28 3.93
N ARG A 53 -14.06 -9.14 3.15
CA ARG A 53 -13.65 -10.53 2.90
C ARG A 53 -12.72 -10.63 1.69
N SER A 54 -13.04 -9.91 0.63
CA SER A 54 -12.21 -9.87 -0.57
C SER A 54 -12.35 -8.55 -1.31
N ALA A 55 -11.27 -8.15 -1.98
CA ALA A 55 -11.24 -7.03 -2.88
C ALA A 55 -10.26 -7.31 -4.02
N GLN A 56 -10.54 -6.78 -5.20
CA GLN A 56 -9.64 -6.88 -6.34
C GLN A 56 -8.62 -5.74 -6.30
N PHE A 57 -7.33 -6.06 -6.20
CA PHE A 57 -6.26 -5.07 -6.22
C PHE A 57 -5.33 -5.32 -7.40
N CYS A 58 -5.04 -4.27 -8.16
CA CYS A 58 -4.22 -4.41 -9.36
C CYS A 58 -2.74 -4.66 -9.07
N ARG A 59 -2.22 -4.24 -7.90
CA ARG A 59 -0.80 -4.33 -7.52
C ARG A 59 0.17 -3.62 -8.48
N VAL A 60 -0.32 -2.68 -9.29
CA VAL A 60 0.55 -1.81 -10.10
C VAL A 60 1.36 -0.92 -9.14
N ARG A 61 2.66 -0.74 -9.43
CA ARG A 61 3.63 -0.08 -8.53
C ARG A 61 3.15 1.31 -8.08
N HIS A 62 2.57 2.09 -8.98
CA HIS A 62 2.15 3.46 -8.68
C HIS A 62 0.64 3.58 -8.43
N CYS A 63 -0.09 2.47 -8.22
CA CYS A 63 -1.51 2.53 -7.90
C CYS A 63 -1.74 3.04 -6.48
N PRO A 64 -2.37 4.23 -6.28
CA PRO A 64 -2.61 4.81 -4.97
C PRO A 64 -3.42 3.92 -4.03
N VAL A 65 -4.49 3.27 -4.50
CA VAL A 65 -5.26 2.32 -3.64
C VAL A 65 -4.38 1.16 -3.17
N CYS A 66 -3.58 0.57 -4.07
CA CYS A 66 -2.73 -0.57 -3.71
C CYS A 66 -1.62 -0.15 -2.74
N GLN A 67 -1.00 1.01 -2.95
CA GLN A 67 0.05 1.53 -2.06
C GLN A 67 -0.52 1.91 -0.69
N TRP A 68 -1.66 2.59 -0.64
CA TRP A 68 -2.33 2.91 0.61
C TRP A 68 -2.71 1.65 1.41
N ARG A 69 -3.27 0.62 0.73
CA ARG A 69 -3.56 -0.68 1.36
C ARG A 69 -2.30 -1.37 1.89
N ARG A 70 -1.19 -1.30 1.16
CA ARG A 70 0.10 -1.83 1.59
C ARG A 70 0.55 -1.10 2.87
N THR A 71 0.47 0.22 2.92
CA THR A 71 0.80 1.01 4.13
C THR A 71 -0.03 0.59 5.34
N LEU A 72 -1.36 0.47 5.18
CA LEU A 72 -2.24 0.02 6.28
C LEU A 72 -1.91 -1.39 6.78
N MET A 73 -1.57 -2.31 5.87
CA MET A 73 -1.15 -3.65 6.23
C MET A 73 0.14 -3.64 7.06
N TRP A 74 1.15 -2.87 6.64
CA TRP A 74 2.40 -2.73 7.38
C TRP A 74 2.21 -2.05 8.73
N GLN A 75 1.38 -1.01 8.80
CA GLN A 75 1.02 -0.36 10.05
C GLN A 75 0.37 -1.34 11.03
N ALA A 76 -0.58 -2.17 10.56
CA ALA A 76 -1.21 -3.19 11.39
C ALA A 76 -0.20 -4.23 11.90
N ARG A 77 0.70 -4.71 11.04
CA ARG A 77 1.77 -5.64 11.45
C ARG A 77 2.72 -5.02 12.47
N PHE A 78 3.07 -3.75 12.29
CA PHE A 78 3.91 -3.01 13.23
C PHE A 78 3.23 -2.92 14.60
N TYR A 79 1.95 -2.54 14.67
CA TYR A 79 1.21 -2.51 15.94
C TYR A 79 1.10 -3.88 16.61
N GLN A 80 0.98 -4.96 15.84
CA GLN A 80 0.98 -6.32 16.39
C GLN A 80 2.34 -6.72 16.98
N ALA A 81 3.44 -6.25 16.39
CA ALA A 81 4.80 -6.53 16.87
C ALA A 81 5.21 -5.64 18.06
N LEU A 82 4.64 -4.43 18.16
CA LEU A 82 5.03 -3.40 19.11
C LEU A 82 5.07 -3.87 20.58
N PRO A 83 4.08 -4.62 21.12
CA PRO A 83 4.12 -5.05 22.52
C PRO A 83 5.35 -5.89 22.85
N LYS A 84 5.75 -6.80 21.95
CA LYS A 84 6.93 -7.63 22.12
C LYS A 84 8.22 -6.79 22.14
N ILE A 85 8.33 -5.83 21.22
CA ILE A 85 9.51 -4.95 21.14
C ILE A 85 9.68 -4.13 22.43
N VAL A 86 8.58 -3.61 22.99
CA VAL A 86 8.62 -2.82 24.23
C VAL A 86 9.06 -3.66 25.43
N VAL A 87 8.63 -4.92 25.50
CA VAL A 87 9.05 -5.86 26.57
C VAL A 87 10.52 -6.27 26.42
N ASP A 88 10.95 -6.61 25.21
CA ASP A 88 12.30 -7.08 24.94
C ASP A 88 13.36 -5.94 25.07
N TYR A 89 12.96 -4.70 24.82
CA TYR A 89 13.85 -3.53 24.78
C TYR A 89 13.31 -2.31 25.56
N PRO A 90 13.15 -2.41 26.89
CA PRO A 90 12.43 -1.40 27.68
C PRO A 90 13.12 -0.04 27.78
N SER A 91 14.44 0.02 27.62
CA SER A 91 15.23 1.27 27.64
C SER A 91 15.41 1.91 26.26
N SER A 92 14.92 1.26 25.19
CA SER A 92 15.08 1.77 23.83
C SER A 92 14.16 2.95 23.54
N ARG A 93 14.60 3.81 22.62
CA ARG A 93 13.82 4.96 22.13
C ARG A 93 13.52 4.80 20.66
N TRP A 94 12.33 5.24 20.26
CA TRP A 94 11.92 5.25 18.86
C TRP A 94 12.57 6.43 18.14
N LEU A 95 13.17 6.16 16.97
CA LEU A 95 13.63 7.18 16.05
C LEU A 95 12.83 7.07 14.75
N PHE A 96 12.18 8.16 14.36
CA PHE A 96 11.62 8.27 13.01
C PHE A 96 12.67 8.90 12.11
N LEU A 97 13.25 8.10 11.22
CA LEU A 97 14.35 8.50 10.33
C LEU A 97 13.91 8.33 8.88
N THR A 98 14.05 9.40 8.10
CA THR A 98 13.86 9.37 6.64
C THR A 98 15.22 9.47 5.98
N LEU A 99 15.64 8.38 5.30
CA LEU A 99 16.85 8.35 4.51
C LEU A 99 16.51 8.64 3.04
N THR A 100 17.13 9.64 2.45
CA THR A 100 16.95 9.99 1.03
C THR A 100 18.28 9.98 0.31
N VAL A 101 18.23 9.69 -0.99
CA VAL A 101 19.36 9.86 -1.91
C VAL A 101 19.10 11.13 -2.70
N ARG A 102 20.17 11.85 -3.06
CA ARG A 102 20.08 13.01 -3.95
C ARG A 102 19.46 12.58 -5.29
N ASN A 103 18.64 13.43 -5.90
CA ASN A 103 18.11 13.19 -7.24
C ASN A 103 19.26 12.92 -8.20
N CYS A 104 19.20 11.79 -8.91
CA CYS A 104 20.14 11.42 -9.95
C CYS A 104 19.61 11.84 -11.33
N GLU A 105 20.48 11.83 -12.32
CA GLU A 105 20.08 12.04 -13.71
C GLU A 105 19.14 10.91 -14.16
N ILE A 106 18.21 11.21 -15.07
CA ILE A 106 17.16 10.27 -15.48
C ILE A 106 17.71 8.95 -16.03
N GLY A 107 18.87 9.00 -16.70
CA GLY A 107 19.56 7.82 -17.23
C GLY A 107 20.14 6.90 -16.15
N GLU A 108 20.38 7.41 -14.94
CA GLU A 108 20.96 6.67 -13.81
C GLU A 108 19.91 6.12 -12.85
N LEU A 109 18.64 6.52 -13.01
CA LEU A 109 17.55 6.20 -12.08
C LEU A 109 17.42 4.69 -11.81
N GLY A 110 17.52 3.86 -12.85
CA GLY A 110 17.44 2.39 -12.71
C GLY A 110 18.57 1.82 -11.84
N THR A 111 19.79 2.29 -12.06
CA THR A 111 20.98 1.86 -11.32
C THR A 111 20.91 2.30 -9.86
N VAL A 112 20.55 3.57 -9.60
CA VAL A 112 20.41 4.11 -8.24
C VAL A 112 19.28 3.40 -7.49
N LEU A 113 18.13 3.16 -8.13
CA LEU A 113 17.05 2.39 -7.51
C LEU A 113 17.47 0.96 -7.17
N THR A 114 18.26 0.31 -8.01
CA THR A 114 18.79 -1.03 -7.71
C THR A 114 19.70 -0.99 -6.49
N ALA A 115 20.64 -0.05 -6.44
CA ALA A 115 21.55 0.12 -5.30
C ALA A 115 20.82 0.43 -3.99
N MET A 116 19.72 1.19 -4.04
CA MET A 116 18.90 1.50 -2.86
C MET A 116 18.07 0.32 -2.33
N ASN A 117 17.76 -0.67 -3.19
CA ASN A 117 16.93 -1.82 -2.83
C ASN A 117 17.73 -3.12 -2.65
N ALA A 118 19.06 -3.06 -2.82
CA ALA A 118 19.98 -4.16 -2.52
C ALA A 118 20.15 -4.32 -1.01
#